data_AF-A0AAW8KVD8-F1
#
_entry.id   AF-A0AAW8KVD8-F1
#
_cell.length_a   1.000
_cell.length_b   1.000
_cell.length_c   1.000
_cell.angle_alpha   90.00
_cell.angle_beta   90.00
_cell.angle_gamma   90.00
#
_symmetry.space_group_name_H-M   'P 1'
#
loop_
_entity.id
_entity.type
_entity.pdbx_description
1 polymer ?
#
loop_
_entity_poly.entity_id
_entity_poly.type
_entity_poly.pdbx_seq_one_letter_code
_entity_poly.pdbx_strand_id
1 'polypeptide(L)' 'ILAAHNDFYDRGNETDQNYQAISLLTPTLVEGKRGVNIKTTGAQEGSNLILQAVGISSSEGDVKIESN' A
#
# COMPACT_ATOMS: atom_id res chain seq x y z
N ILE A 1 -3.72 -26.06 -26.43
CA ILE A 1 -2.90 -25.00 -25.77
C ILE A 1 -3.77 -23.75 -25.75
N LEU A 2 -4.24 -23.35 -24.57
CA LEU A 2 -5.10 -22.18 -24.36
C LEU A 2 -4.16 -20.97 -24.25
N ALA A 3 -4.11 -20.13 -25.27
CA ALA A 3 -3.33 -18.89 -25.25
C ALA A 3 -3.99 -17.91 -24.26
N ALA A 4 -3.15 -17.29 -23.45
CA ALA A 4 -3.50 -16.51 -22.27
C ALA A 4 -4.64 -15.51 -22.49
N HIS A 5 -5.56 -15.46 -21.52
CA HIS A 5 -6.46 -14.34 -21.28
C HIS A 5 -5.57 -13.12 -21.03
N ASN A 6 -5.37 -12.28 -22.05
CA ASN A 6 -4.80 -10.97 -21.81
C ASN A 6 -5.87 -10.17 -21.07
N ASP A 7 -5.74 -10.10 -19.74
CA ASP A 7 -6.38 -9.09 -18.93
C ASP A 7 -5.81 -7.72 -19.33
N PHE A 8 -6.36 -7.17 -20.41
CA PHE A 8 -6.20 -5.76 -20.69
C PHE A 8 -7.08 -5.02 -19.69
N TYR A 9 -6.45 -4.40 -18.69
CA TYR A 9 -7.02 -3.20 -18.08
C TYR A 9 -6.98 -2.11 -19.14
N ASP A 10 -8.05 -2.00 -19.93
CA ASP A 10 -8.22 -0.85 -20.81
C ASP A 10 -8.28 0.39 -19.92
N ARG A 11 -7.25 1.25 -20.02
CA ARG A 11 -7.27 2.55 -19.37
C ARG A 11 -8.24 3.39 -20.19
N GLY A 12 -9.53 3.30 -19.85
CA GLY A 12 -10.60 4.04 -20.52
C GLY A 12 -10.24 5.51 -20.77
N ASN A 13 -10.84 6.09 -21.79
CA ASN A 13 -10.55 7.45 -22.25
C ASN A 13 -11.02 8.48 -21.21
N GLU A 14 -10.33 9.62 -21.08
CA GLU A 14 -10.68 10.70 -20.15
C GLU A 14 -12.09 11.28 -20.40
N THR A 15 -12.64 11.06 -21.58
CA THR A 15 -14.01 11.47 -21.98
C THR A 15 -15.07 10.40 -21.71
N ASP A 16 -14.70 9.21 -21.25
CA ASP A 16 -15.65 8.11 -21.04
C ASP A 16 -16.58 8.42 -19.87
N GLN A 17 -17.85 8.09 -20.02
CA GLN A 17 -18.89 8.37 -19.02
C GLN A 17 -18.62 7.72 -17.66
N ASN A 18 -17.85 6.62 -17.63
CA ASN A 18 -17.46 5.90 -16.42
C ASN A 18 -15.98 6.13 -16.04
N TYR A 19 -15.30 7.09 -16.67
CA TYR A 19 -13.92 7.42 -16.35
C TYR A 19 -13.83 7.96 -14.91
N GLN A 20 -13.08 7.25 -14.08
CA GLN A 20 -12.72 7.70 -12.74
C GLN A 20 -11.24 8.09 -12.80
N ALA A 21 -10.95 9.37 -12.57
CA ALA A 21 -9.57 9.83 -12.48
C ALA A 21 -8.89 9.13 -11.29
N ILE A 22 -7.94 8.24 -11.59
CA ILE A 22 -7.04 7.68 -10.56
C ILE A 22 -6.01 8.76 -10.26
N SER A 23 -6.17 9.47 -9.15
CA SER A 23 -5.12 10.36 -8.66
C SER A 23 -3.90 9.52 -8.31
N LEU A 24 -2.76 9.78 -8.97
CA LEU A 24 -1.48 9.20 -8.59
C LEU A 24 -1.10 9.75 -7.22
N LEU A 25 -1.37 8.97 -6.17
CA LEU A 25 -0.90 9.25 -4.83
C LEU A 25 0.60 8.95 -4.79
N THR A 26 1.41 9.97 -4.46
CA THR A 26 2.79 9.73 -4.03
C THR A 26 2.73 9.17 -2.62
N PRO A 27 3.03 7.87 -2.40
CA PRO A 27 2.96 7.31 -1.07
C PRO A 27 4.03 7.92 -0.17
N THR A 28 3.73 8.10 1.10
CA THR A 28 4.75 8.38 2.11
C THR A 28 5.60 7.12 2.25
N LEU A 29 6.92 7.25 2.13
CA LEU A 29 7.84 6.11 2.25
C LEU A 29 8.58 6.16 3.58
N VAL A 30 8.45 5.09 4.38
CA VAL A 30 9.22 4.86 5.60
C VAL A 30 10.31 3.85 5.28
N GLU A 31 11.56 4.31 5.26
CA GLU A 31 12.72 3.48 4.94
C GLU A 31 13.63 3.31 6.15
N GLY A 32 13.95 2.06 6.45
CA GLY A 32 14.94 1.73 7.46
C GLY A 32 16.10 0.94 6.85
N LYS A 33 17.33 1.45 6.93
CA LYS A 33 18.49 0.67 6.43
C LYS A 33 18.62 -0.68 7.14
N ARG A 34 18.41 -0.71 8.46
CA ARG A 34 18.61 -1.87 9.33
C ARG A 34 17.29 -2.35 9.97
N GLY A 35 16.21 -2.28 9.22
CA GLY A 35 14.87 -2.59 9.69
C GLY A 35 14.04 -1.38 10.09
N VAL A 36 12.73 -1.63 10.17
CA VAL A 36 11.71 -0.68 10.65
C VAL A 36 10.92 -1.40 11.72
N ASN A 37 10.80 -0.79 12.90
CA ASN A 37 9.99 -1.32 14.00
C ASN A 37 8.79 -0.41 14.22
N ILE A 38 7.58 -0.97 14.08
CA ILE A 38 6.33 -0.29 14.36
C ILE A 38 5.70 -0.96 15.57
N LYS A 39 5.50 -0.17 16.63
CA LYS A 39 4.82 -0.60 17.85
C LYS A 39 3.48 0.09 17.95
N THR A 40 2.40 -0.68 18.04
CA THR A 40 1.06 -0.15 18.22
C THR A 40 0.66 -0.22 19.69
N THR A 41 0.33 0.92 20.28
CA THR A 41 -0.22 1.00 21.64
C THR A 41 -1.66 1.49 21.55
N GLY A 42 -2.60 0.56 21.60
CA GLY A 42 -4.02 0.90 21.69
C GLY A 42 -4.35 1.50 23.05
N ALA A 43 -5.14 2.57 23.08
CA ALA A 43 -5.69 3.10 24.33
C ALA A 43 -6.94 2.31 24.78
N GLN A 44 -7.62 1.68 23.82
CA GLN A 44 -8.87 0.94 24.00
C GLN A 44 -8.93 -0.25 23.03
N GLU A 45 -9.79 -1.23 23.31
CA GLU A 45 -10.11 -2.32 22.40
C GLU A 45 -10.59 -1.77 21.04
N GLY A 46 -10.09 -2.34 19.95
CA GLY A 46 -10.38 -1.87 18.59
C GLY A 46 -9.55 -0.65 18.14
N SER A 47 -8.57 -0.20 18.91
CA SER A 47 -7.60 0.79 18.45
C SER A 47 -6.73 0.20 17.34
N ASN A 48 -6.99 0.60 16.10
CA ASN A 48 -6.27 0.11 14.94
C ASN A 48 -5.13 1.05 14.55
N LEU A 49 -3.98 0.49 14.18
CA LEU A 49 -3.01 1.21 13.35
C LEU A 49 -3.52 1.20 11.91
N ILE A 50 -3.72 2.39 11.34
CA ILE A 50 -4.18 2.56 9.96
C ILE A 50 -3.07 3.23 9.17
N LEU A 51 -2.60 2.58 8.12
CA LEU A 51 -1.62 3.09 7.17
C LEU A 51 -2.26 3.12 5.78
N GLN A 52 -2.43 4.31 5.21
CA GLN A 52 -3.01 4.49 3.88
C GLN A 52 -1.99 5.16 2.97
N ALA A 53 -1.75 4.55 1.81
CA ALA A 53 -0.73 5.01 0.86
C ALA A 53 0.65 5.21 1.53
N VAL A 54 1.03 4.31 2.44
CA VAL A 54 2.36 4.30 3.06
C VAL A 54 3.13 3.08 2.56
N GLY A 55 4.30 3.31 1.97
CA GLY A 55 5.27 2.26 1.72
C GLY A 55 6.18 2.09 2.95
N ILE A 56 6.43 0.85 3.37
CA ILE A 56 7.40 0.56 4.43
C ILE A 56 8.40 -0.43 3.88
N SER A 57 9.68 -0.05 3.88
CA SER A 57 10.75 -0.85 3.32
C SER A 57 11.95 -0.90 4.26
N SER A 58 12.73 -1.97 4.11
CA SER A 58 14.03 -2.06 4.74
C SER A 58 14.99 -2.77 3.79
N SER A 59 16.22 -2.27 3.71
CA SER A 59 17.23 -2.76 2.75
C SER A 59 18.08 -3.90 3.30
N GLU A 60 18.37 -3.91 4.60
CA GLU A 60 19.29 -4.88 5.24
C GLU A 60 18.68 -5.48 6.53
N GLY A 61 17.39 -5.30 6.78
CA GLY A 61 16.71 -5.83 7.96
C GLY A 61 15.20 -6.02 7.75
N ASP A 62 14.49 -6.41 8.80
CA ASP A 62 13.05 -6.70 8.71
C ASP A 62 12.17 -5.46 8.93
N VAL A 63 10.98 -5.47 8.36
CA VAL A 63 9.87 -4.64 8.83
C VAL A 63 9.12 -5.44 9.90
N LYS A 64 9.17 -4.99 11.15
CA LYS A 64 8.52 -5.64 12.30
C LYS A 64 7.36 -4.79 12.78
N ILE A 65 6.20 -5.42 12.93
CA ILE A 65 5.00 -4.80 13.48
C ILE A 65 4.60 -5.61 14.70
N GLU A 66 4.54 -4.94 15.86
CA GLU A 66 4.09 -5.53 17.12
C GLU A 66 2.87 -4.77 17.65
N SER A 67 1.86 -5.52 18.09
CA SER A 67 0.75 -5.01 18.90
C SER A 67 0.78 -5.69 20.26
N ASN A 68 0.48 -4.91 21.29
CA ASN A 68 0.06 -5.46 22.58
C ASN A 68 -1.42 -5.84 22.53
#